data_AF-A0A2H9PXI8-F1
#
_entry.id   AF-A0A2H9PXI8-F1
#
_cell.length_a   1.000
_cell.length_b   1.000
_cell.length_c   1.000
_cell.angle_alpha   90.00
_cell.angle_beta   90.00
_cell.angle_gamma   90.00
#
_symmetry.space_group_name_H-M   'P 1'
#
loop_
_entity.id
_entity.type
_entity.pdbx_description
1 polymer ?
#
loop_
_entity_poly.entity_id
_entity_poly.type
_entity_poly.pdbx_seq_one_letter_code
_entity_poly.pdbx_strand_id
1 'polypeptide(L)'
;MEEIINLVLLSIQSINQFLSTPFNITEPLFNKLCSERFRSAVLLVGDRYASNVQCYKVGDIQNTSPSRLAILTNAFFDSKYYMQVPSGDFSPEPSVNGTLLALIPSKKRNLSFKDYVFRNIWDQRTRPLKYSISNGIENYLSLEGNICYMDSDRIMGIISLPDDLVEERGSDLGNSDFLKIYICLSDKKNKKRIYKTNKNLSERYRN
;
A
#
# COMPACT_ATOMS: atom_id res chain seq x y z
N MET A 1 -32.75 12.55 1.65
CA MET A 1 -31.86 11.56 1.00
C MET A 1 -31.73 11.86 -0.49
N GLU A 2 -31.76 13.13 -0.86
CA GLU A 2 -31.68 13.63 -2.23
C GLU A 2 -31.10 15.04 -2.09
N GLU A 3 -30.15 15.35 -2.95
CA GLU A 3 -29.52 16.65 -3.17
C GLU A 3 -28.60 17.19 -2.06
N ILE A 4 -27.29 16.95 -2.24
CA ILE A 4 -26.24 17.90 -1.83
C ILE A 4 -25.63 17.64 -0.44
N ILE A 5 -25.03 16.46 -0.24
CA ILE A 5 -23.74 16.39 0.46
C ILE A 5 -22.70 16.98 -0.49
N ASN A 6 -22.49 18.28 -0.35
CA ASN A 6 -21.80 19.18 -1.28
C ASN A 6 -20.27 19.02 -1.26
N LEU A 7 -19.71 17.86 -1.62
CA LEU A 7 -18.26 17.70 -1.78
C LEU A 7 -17.88 16.50 -2.69
N VAL A 8 -18.39 16.51 -3.91
CA VAL A 8 -17.85 15.73 -5.02
C VAL A 8 -17.79 16.64 -6.24
N LEU A 9 -16.69 17.37 -6.42
CA LEU A 9 -16.38 17.98 -7.71
C LEU A 9 -15.38 17.09 -8.45
N LEU A 10 -15.96 16.38 -9.42
CA LEU A 10 -15.32 15.70 -10.53
C LEU A 10 -14.51 16.70 -11.38
N SER A 11 -13.26 16.37 -11.69
CA SER A 11 -12.90 16.10 -13.09
C SER A 11 -11.64 15.23 -13.18
N ILE A 12 -11.85 14.06 -13.77
CA ILE A 12 -10.80 13.28 -14.39
C ILE A 12 -10.26 14.14 -15.54
N GLN A 13 -8.92 14.19 -15.65
CA GLN A 13 -8.10 15.02 -16.54
C GLN A 13 -7.69 16.39 -15.94
N SER A 14 -6.42 16.42 -15.49
CA SER A 14 -5.68 17.58 -14.93
C SER A 14 -6.33 18.30 -13.75
N ILE A 15 -6.00 17.93 -12.51
CA ILE A 15 -6.46 18.69 -11.35
C ILE A 15 -5.31 19.11 -10.41
N ASN A 16 -5.16 20.44 -10.32
CA ASN A 16 -4.75 21.21 -9.16
C ASN A 16 -6.02 21.55 -8.35
N GLN A 17 -6.51 20.69 -7.44
CA GLN A 17 -7.62 21.03 -6.53
C GLN A 17 -7.39 20.42 -5.14
N PHE A 18 -7.79 21.19 -4.14
CA PHE A 18 -7.76 20.88 -2.71
C PHE A 18 -9.09 20.23 -2.32
N LEU A 19 -9.06 19.00 -1.80
CA LEU A 19 -10.24 18.31 -1.29
C LEU A 19 -10.21 18.30 0.25
N SER A 20 -11.17 18.97 0.91
CA SER A 20 -11.47 18.74 2.33
C SER A 20 -12.22 17.42 2.45
N THR A 21 -11.49 16.32 2.62
CA THR A 21 -12.14 15.01 2.72
C THR A 21 -12.76 14.85 4.11
N PRO A 22 -14.08 14.60 4.23
CA PRO A 22 -14.63 14.07 5.46
C PRO A 22 -13.87 12.80 5.84
N PHE A 23 -13.33 12.73 7.06
CA PHE A 23 -12.43 11.65 7.47
C PHE A 23 -13.05 10.25 7.29
N ASN A 24 -14.39 10.17 7.39
CA ASN A 24 -15.19 8.96 7.20
C ASN A 24 -15.23 8.42 5.75
N ILE A 25 -14.84 9.20 4.74
CA ILE A 25 -14.80 8.74 3.33
C ILE A 25 -13.38 8.44 2.83
N THR A 26 -12.35 8.55 3.67
CA THR A 26 -10.94 8.41 3.27
C THR A 26 -10.68 7.09 2.54
N GLU A 27 -11.23 5.98 3.06
CA GLU A 27 -11.00 4.66 2.46
C GLU A 27 -11.81 4.41 1.18
N PRO A 28 -13.12 4.69 1.09
CA PRO A 28 -13.85 4.66 -0.17
C PRO A 28 -13.24 5.56 -1.26
N LEU A 29 -12.79 6.75 -0.89
CA LEU A 29 -12.11 7.66 -1.82
C LEU A 29 -10.79 7.07 -2.30
N PHE A 30 -9.98 6.52 -1.40
CA PHE A 30 -8.73 5.87 -1.74
C PHE A 30 -8.92 4.72 -2.71
N ASN A 31 -9.92 3.87 -2.47
CA ASN A 31 -10.24 2.76 -3.37
C ASN A 31 -10.61 3.25 -4.78
N LYS A 32 -11.36 4.35 -4.87
CA LYS A 32 -11.66 4.98 -6.16
C LYS A 32 -10.39 5.55 -6.81
N LEU A 33 -9.56 6.27 -6.06
CA LEU A 33 -8.30 6.82 -6.57
C LEU A 33 -7.37 5.72 -7.11
N CYS A 34 -7.31 4.55 -6.46
CA CYS A 34 -6.51 3.42 -6.93
C CYS A 34 -6.93 2.90 -8.32
N SER A 35 -8.21 3.05 -8.69
CA SER A 35 -8.74 2.62 -9.99
C SER A 35 -8.75 3.72 -11.06
N GLU A 36 -8.53 4.98 -10.68
CA GLU A 36 -8.66 6.13 -11.57
C GLU A 36 -7.33 6.57 -12.18
N ARG A 37 -7.39 7.18 -13.38
CA ARG A 37 -6.22 7.79 -14.02
C ARG A 37 -6.16 9.28 -13.71
N PHE A 38 -5.17 9.69 -12.94
CA PHE A 38 -4.90 11.10 -12.63
C PHE A 38 -3.41 11.39 -12.54
N ARG A 39 -3.02 12.68 -12.55
CA ARG A 39 -1.61 13.11 -12.47
C ARG A 39 -1.12 13.23 -11.03
N SER A 40 -1.91 13.90 -10.21
CA SER A 40 -1.68 14.13 -8.79
C SER A 40 -2.99 14.55 -8.14
N ALA A 41 -3.13 14.29 -6.84
CA ALA A 41 -4.23 14.79 -6.02
C ALA A 41 -3.66 15.42 -4.76
N VAL A 42 -4.19 16.55 -4.30
CA VAL A 42 -3.83 17.15 -3.00
C VAL A 42 -5.06 17.05 -2.11
N LEU A 43 -4.93 16.28 -1.03
CA LEU A 43 -6.02 15.95 -0.13
C LEU A 43 -5.74 16.57 1.24
N LEU A 44 -6.76 17.20 1.82
CA LEU A 44 -6.77 17.54 3.23
C LEU A 44 -7.35 16.35 4.00
N VAL A 45 -6.46 15.64 4.68
CA VAL A 45 -6.74 14.39 5.40
C VAL A 45 -6.40 14.56 6.88
N GLY A 46 -6.75 13.58 7.71
CA GLY A 46 -6.35 13.61 9.10
C GLY A 46 -4.87 13.44 9.34
N ASP A 47 -4.35 14.21 10.29
CA ASP A 47 -2.94 14.19 10.68
C ASP A 47 -2.46 12.79 11.08
N ARG A 48 -3.27 12.04 11.84
CA ARG A 48 -2.96 10.65 12.20
C ARG A 48 -2.78 9.75 10.97
N TYR A 49 -3.62 9.89 9.94
CA TYR A 49 -3.48 9.11 8.72
C TYR A 49 -2.22 9.54 7.96
N ALA A 50 -2.02 10.84 7.74
CA ALA A 50 -0.84 11.35 7.04
C ALA A 50 0.48 10.95 7.73
N SER A 51 0.50 11.01 9.06
CA SER A 51 1.62 10.55 9.89
C SER A 51 1.89 9.05 9.67
N ASN A 52 0.86 8.20 9.74
CA ASN A 52 1.02 6.77 9.45
C ASN A 52 1.59 6.54 8.03
N VAL A 53 1.11 7.27 7.01
CA VAL A 53 1.65 7.16 5.63
C VAL A 53 3.16 7.45 5.62
N GLN A 54 3.60 8.52 6.27
CA GLN A 54 5.03 8.87 6.34
C GLN A 54 5.85 7.83 7.11
N CYS A 55 5.39 7.39 8.28
CA CYS A 55 6.03 6.37 9.10
C CYS A 55 6.26 5.07 8.30
N TYR A 56 5.23 4.57 7.61
CA TYR A 56 5.36 3.36 6.77
C TYR A 56 6.25 3.58 5.54
N LYS A 57 6.35 4.80 5.02
CA LYS A 57 7.21 5.15 3.88
C LYS A 57 8.69 5.05 4.24
N VAL A 58 9.07 5.54 5.42
CA VAL A 58 10.46 5.49 5.91
C VAL A 58 10.80 4.20 6.68
N GLY A 59 9.79 3.40 7.02
CA GLY A 59 9.97 2.15 7.77
C GLY A 59 9.97 2.32 9.29
N ASP A 60 9.53 3.46 9.80
CA ASP A 60 9.38 3.71 11.24
C ASP A 60 8.06 3.12 11.74
N ILE A 61 8.05 1.81 11.96
CA ILE A 61 6.86 1.10 12.44
C ILE A 61 6.66 1.18 13.96
N GLN A 62 7.64 1.69 14.72
CA GLN A 62 7.53 1.78 16.19
C GLN A 62 6.68 2.98 16.62
N ASN A 63 6.69 4.05 15.82
CA ASN A 63 5.97 5.30 16.11
C ASN A 63 4.65 5.43 15.33
N THR A 64 4.07 4.33 14.85
CA THR A 64 2.83 4.37 14.05
C THR A 64 1.80 3.35 14.54
N SER A 65 0.53 3.67 14.35
CA SER A 65 -0.54 2.68 14.54
C SER A 65 -0.63 1.76 13.32
N PRO A 66 -1.04 0.48 13.50
CA PRO A 66 -1.36 -0.41 12.39
C PRO A 66 -2.36 0.22 11.43
N SER A 67 -2.00 0.35 10.15
CA SER A 67 -2.90 0.94 9.15
C SER A 67 -2.71 0.32 7.77
N ARG A 68 -3.67 -0.52 7.38
CA ARG A 68 -3.78 -1.09 6.03
C ARG A 68 -3.81 0.02 4.98
N LEU A 69 -4.62 1.06 5.21
CA LEU A 69 -4.76 2.17 4.28
C LEU A 69 -3.45 2.90 4.03
N ALA A 70 -2.65 3.16 5.08
CA ALA A 70 -1.37 3.83 4.93
C ALA A 70 -0.34 2.98 4.16
N ILE A 71 -0.29 1.67 4.42
CA ILE A 71 0.56 0.72 3.68
C ILE A 71 0.17 0.71 2.20
N LEU A 72 -1.13 0.58 1.90
CA LEU A 72 -1.63 0.61 0.53
C LEU A 72 -1.40 1.96 -0.15
N THR A 73 -1.47 3.07 0.61
CA THR A 73 -1.16 4.40 0.09
C THR A 73 0.23 4.45 -0.52
N ASN A 74 1.23 3.92 0.19
CA ASN A 74 2.60 3.87 -0.32
C ASN A 74 2.79 2.84 -1.45
N ALA A 75 1.93 1.82 -1.55
CA ALA A 75 1.94 0.87 -2.67
C ALA A 75 1.37 1.43 -3.98
N PHE A 76 0.45 2.39 -3.90
CA PHE A 76 -0.21 2.99 -5.07
C PHE A 76 0.31 4.38 -5.42
N PHE A 77 0.81 5.14 -4.45
CA PHE A 77 1.14 6.56 -4.61
C PHE A 77 2.49 6.93 -3.99
N ASP A 78 3.21 7.85 -4.62
CA ASP A 78 4.24 8.65 -3.98
C ASP A 78 3.57 9.78 -3.20
N SER A 79 3.56 9.63 -1.88
CA SER A 79 2.90 10.54 -0.95
C SER A 79 3.85 11.66 -0.50
N LYS A 80 3.41 12.92 -0.59
CA LYS A 80 4.18 14.10 -0.16
C LYS A 80 3.41 14.91 0.86
N TYR A 81 4.01 15.07 2.03
CA TYR A 81 3.50 15.95 3.08
C TYR A 81 3.83 17.40 2.75
N TYR A 82 2.85 18.30 2.85
CA TYR A 82 3.07 19.74 2.67
C TYR A 82 3.03 20.49 3.99
N MET A 83 1.89 20.48 4.67
CA MET A 83 1.69 21.22 5.91
C MET A 83 0.56 20.63 6.75
N GLN A 84 0.64 20.85 8.05
CA GLN A 84 -0.45 20.64 8.99
C GLN A 84 -1.43 21.83 8.90
N VAL A 85 -2.71 21.55 9.06
CA VAL A 85 -3.77 22.56 9.20
C VAL A 85 -4.38 22.39 10.59
N PRO A 86 -4.17 23.33 11.52
CA PRO A 86 -4.75 23.31 12.86
C PRO A 86 -6.28 23.14 12.84
N SER A 87 -6.84 22.43 13.82
CA SER A 87 -8.31 22.26 13.95
C SER A 87 -9.07 23.58 14.04
N GLY A 88 -8.49 24.59 14.71
CA GLY A 88 -9.10 25.91 14.88
C GLY A 88 -9.30 26.69 13.57
N ASP A 89 -8.70 26.24 12.46
CA ASP A 89 -8.87 26.84 11.13
C ASP A 89 -10.09 26.30 10.37
N PHE A 90 -10.88 25.40 10.98
CA PHE A 90 -12.08 24.80 10.39
C PHE A 90 -13.37 25.28 11.07
N SER A 91 -14.49 25.23 10.34
CA SER A 91 -15.83 25.48 10.88
C SER A 91 -16.86 24.46 10.33
N PRO A 92 -17.45 23.58 11.17
CA PRO A 92 -17.17 23.40 12.59
C PRO A 92 -15.76 22.85 12.85
N GLU A 93 -15.22 23.12 14.04
CA GLU A 93 -13.90 22.64 14.45
C GLU A 93 -13.89 21.11 14.62
N PRO A 94 -13.02 20.36 13.91
CA PRO A 94 -12.87 18.93 14.08
C PRO A 94 -12.07 18.59 15.35
N SER A 95 -12.18 17.35 15.82
CA SER A 95 -11.43 16.87 17.00
C SER A 95 -9.94 16.60 16.76
N VAL A 96 -9.47 16.72 15.51
CA VAL A 96 -8.09 16.43 15.12
C VAL A 96 -7.61 17.43 14.08
N ASN A 97 -6.29 17.68 14.05
CA ASN A 97 -5.67 18.48 13.00
C ASN A 97 -5.80 17.83 11.62
N GLY A 98 -5.87 18.67 10.60
CA GLY A 98 -5.76 18.28 9.20
C GLY A 98 -4.30 18.27 8.72
N THR A 99 -4.07 17.66 7.58
CA THR A 99 -2.80 17.69 6.86
C THR A 99 -3.05 17.72 5.37
N LEU A 100 -2.35 18.60 4.65
CA LEU A 100 -2.30 18.57 3.19
C LEU A 100 -1.30 17.53 2.71
N LEU A 101 -1.81 16.48 2.09
CA LEU A 101 -1.07 15.35 1.54
C LEU A 101 -1.25 15.29 0.01
N ALA A 102 -0.16 15.40 -0.75
CA ALA A 102 -0.16 15.07 -2.16
C ALA A 102 -0.04 13.56 -2.37
N LEU A 103 -0.86 13.02 -3.27
CA LEU A 103 -0.75 11.66 -3.79
C LEU A 103 -0.44 11.72 -5.28
N ILE A 104 0.69 11.13 -5.68
CA ILE A 104 1.11 11.04 -7.08
C ILE A 104 1.10 9.56 -7.48
N PRO A 105 0.30 9.12 -8.47
CA PRO A 105 0.25 7.70 -8.85
C PRO A 105 1.62 7.14 -9.20
N SER A 106 2.00 6.08 -8.48
CA SER A 106 3.27 5.38 -8.69
C SER A 106 3.13 4.37 -9.83
N LYS A 107 4.12 4.36 -10.73
CA LYS A 107 4.24 3.28 -11.72
C LYS A 107 4.69 2.01 -11.01
N LYS A 108 3.99 0.90 -11.23
CA LYS A 108 4.26 -0.39 -10.58
C LYS A 108 5.73 -0.81 -10.68
N ARG A 109 6.37 -0.60 -11.83
CA ARG A 109 7.81 -0.89 -12.07
C ARG A 109 8.81 -0.07 -11.24
N ASN A 110 8.38 1.04 -10.63
CA ASN A 110 9.23 1.92 -9.82
C ASN A 110 9.09 1.64 -8.31
N LEU A 111 8.22 0.69 -7.92
CA LEU A 111 7.96 0.39 -6.52
C LEU A 111 9.10 -0.40 -5.89
N SER A 112 9.29 -0.23 -4.59
CA SER A 112 10.15 -1.12 -3.82
C SER A 112 9.59 -2.55 -3.83
N PHE A 113 10.42 -3.55 -3.55
CA PHE A 113 10.00 -4.95 -3.45
C PHE A 113 8.73 -5.14 -2.61
N LYS A 114 8.70 -4.56 -1.41
CA LYS A 114 7.57 -4.66 -0.48
C LYS A 114 6.31 -3.99 -1.04
N ASP A 115 6.44 -2.76 -1.52
CA ASP A 115 5.30 -1.98 -2.02
C ASP A 115 4.72 -2.61 -3.30
N TYR A 116 5.58 -3.21 -4.12
CA TYR A 116 5.19 -3.99 -5.28
C TYR A 116 4.33 -5.20 -4.89
N VAL A 117 4.77 -5.95 -3.87
CA VAL A 117 4.02 -7.11 -3.37
C VAL A 117 2.70 -6.67 -2.76
N PHE A 118 2.65 -5.61 -1.95
CA PHE A 118 1.39 -5.08 -1.41
C PHE A 118 0.41 -4.64 -2.50
N ARG A 119 0.91 -3.98 -3.54
CA ARG A 119 0.08 -3.64 -4.70
C ARG A 119 -0.51 -4.90 -5.36
N ASN A 120 0.26 -5.97 -5.48
CA ASN A 120 -0.24 -7.24 -6.01
C ASN A 120 -1.27 -7.91 -5.10
N ILE A 121 -1.07 -7.87 -3.77
CA ILE A 121 -2.07 -8.36 -2.80
C ILE A 121 -3.40 -7.64 -3.02
N TRP A 122 -3.39 -6.31 -3.18
CA TRP A 122 -4.62 -5.54 -3.37
C TRP A 122 -5.26 -5.74 -4.75
N ASP A 123 -4.45 -5.79 -5.80
CA ASP A 123 -4.90 -6.08 -7.18
C ASP A 123 -5.57 -7.47 -7.26
N GLN A 124 -5.12 -8.43 -6.43
CA GLN A 124 -5.60 -9.82 -6.38
C GLN A 124 -6.30 -10.15 -5.06
N ARG A 125 -6.91 -9.16 -4.41
CA ARG A 125 -7.42 -9.27 -3.02
C ARG A 125 -8.46 -10.37 -2.77
N THR A 126 -9.07 -10.93 -3.81
CA THR A 126 -10.02 -12.05 -3.70
C THR A 126 -9.35 -13.42 -3.70
N ARG A 127 -8.05 -13.50 -3.98
CA ARG A 127 -7.25 -14.73 -3.96
C ARG A 127 -6.61 -14.94 -2.58
N PRO A 128 -6.35 -16.21 -2.20
CA PRO A 128 -5.53 -16.52 -1.03
C PRO A 128 -4.17 -15.79 -1.06
N LEU A 129 -3.70 -15.37 0.12
CA LEU A 129 -2.48 -14.58 0.28
C LEU A 129 -1.25 -15.27 -0.30
N LYS A 130 -1.12 -16.59 -0.10
CA LYS A 130 0.00 -17.36 -0.66
C LYS A 130 0.16 -17.16 -2.17
N TYR A 131 -0.94 -17.10 -2.91
CA TYR A 131 -0.91 -16.93 -4.35
C TYR A 131 -0.67 -15.48 -4.75
N SER A 132 -1.32 -14.52 -4.09
CA SER A 132 -1.15 -13.09 -4.42
C SER A 132 0.26 -12.59 -4.09
N ILE A 133 0.84 -13.04 -2.98
CA ILE A 133 2.22 -12.75 -2.58
C ILE A 133 3.21 -13.42 -3.54
N SER A 134 3.04 -14.73 -3.81
CA SER A 134 3.95 -15.47 -4.71
C SER A 134 3.98 -14.86 -6.10
N ASN A 135 2.80 -14.55 -6.66
CA ASN A 135 2.69 -13.86 -7.94
C ASN A 135 3.31 -12.44 -7.88
N GLY A 136 3.16 -11.73 -6.76
CA GLY A 136 3.83 -10.44 -6.55
C GLY A 136 5.35 -10.54 -6.60
N ILE A 137 5.92 -11.55 -5.94
CA ILE A 137 7.36 -11.80 -5.89
C ILE A 137 7.88 -12.27 -7.24
N GLU A 138 7.20 -13.21 -7.90
CA GLU A 138 7.53 -13.70 -9.24
C GLU A 138 7.57 -12.55 -10.25
N ASN A 139 6.54 -11.71 -10.29
CA ASN A 139 6.50 -10.57 -11.19
C ASN A 139 7.60 -9.55 -10.88
N TYR A 140 7.93 -9.33 -9.60
CA TYR A 140 9.01 -8.43 -9.23
C TYR A 140 10.38 -8.98 -9.67
N LEU A 141 10.62 -10.29 -9.50
CA LEU A 141 11.82 -10.95 -10.00
C LEU A 141 11.95 -10.84 -11.53
N SER A 142 10.84 -11.04 -12.24
CA SER A 142 10.75 -10.92 -13.70
C SER A 142 11.06 -9.50 -14.18
N LEU A 143 10.58 -8.47 -13.48
CA LEU A 143 10.94 -7.08 -13.77
C LEU A 143 12.43 -6.79 -13.63
N GLU A 144 13.12 -7.52 -12.75
CA GLU A 144 14.57 -7.47 -12.58
C GLU A 144 15.32 -8.47 -13.50
N GLY A 145 14.62 -9.08 -14.46
CA GLY A 145 15.21 -10.00 -15.45
C GLY A 145 15.42 -11.44 -14.97
N ASN A 146 14.76 -11.85 -13.88
CA ASN A 146 14.88 -13.19 -13.30
C ASN A 146 13.62 -14.03 -13.52
N ILE A 147 13.78 -15.30 -13.88
CA ILE A 147 12.68 -16.29 -13.85
C ILE A 147 12.54 -16.81 -12.42
N CYS A 148 11.31 -16.90 -11.91
CA CYS A 148 11.03 -17.51 -10.61
C CYS A 148 10.93 -19.04 -10.75
N TYR A 149 11.71 -19.76 -9.95
CA TYR A 149 11.71 -21.24 -9.91
C TYR A 149 11.13 -21.78 -8.60
N MET A 150 10.62 -20.90 -7.73
CA MET A 150 10.09 -21.27 -6.41
C MET A 150 8.58 -21.44 -6.49
N ASP A 151 8.07 -22.51 -5.87
CA ASP A 151 6.65 -22.67 -5.57
C ASP A 151 6.19 -21.73 -4.42
N SER A 152 4.88 -21.65 -4.22
CA SER A 152 4.28 -20.77 -3.21
C SER A 152 4.69 -21.12 -1.79
N ASP A 153 4.76 -22.42 -1.46
CA ASP A 153 5.02 -22.88 -0.10
C ASP A 153 6.45 -22.53 0.33
N ARG A 154 7.40 -22.68 -0.60
CA ARG A 154 8.77 -22.24 -0.41
C ARG A 154 8.87 -20.73 -0.22
N ILE A 155 8.13 -19.95 -1.00
CA ILE A 155 8.10 -18.49 -0.84
C ILE A 155 7.55 -18.12 0.54
N MET A 156 6.44 -18.72 0.97
CA MET A 156 5.83 -18.46 2.28
C MET A 156 6.79 -18.82 3.41
N GLY A 157 7.48 -19.96 3.31
CA GLY A 157 8.50 -20.38 4.27
C GLY A 157 9.69 -19.41 4.35
N ILE A 158 10.14 -18.87 3.21
CA ILE A 158 11.25 -17.90 3.17
C ILE A 158 10.88 -16.57 3.82
N ILE A 159 9.69 -16.03 3.52
CA ILE A 159 9.24 -14.76 4.12
C ILE A 159 8.72 -14.94 5.54
N SER A 160 8.56 -16.19 5.99
CA SER A 160 8.03 -16.55 7.31
C SER A 160 6.67 -15.90 7.56
N LEU A 161 5.76 -16.06 6.59
CA LEU A 161 4.37 -15.60 6.77
C LEU A 161 3.69 -16.49 7.82
N PRO A 162 2.95 -15.91 8.79
CA PRO A 162 2.16 -16.69 9.74
C PRO A 162 1.16 -17.63 9.04
N ASP A 163 1.08 -18.89 9.48
CA ASP A 163 0.24 -19.92 8.85
C ASP A 163 -1.25 -19.55 8.86
N ASP A 164 -1.71 -18.83 9.89
CA ASP A 164 -3.07 -18.30 10.01
C ASP A 164 -3.44 -17.30 8.89
N LEU A 165 -2.45 -16.73 8.20
CA LEU A 165 -2.67 -15.78 7.11
C LEU A 165 -2.52 -16.40 5.73
N VAL A 166 -1.95 -17.60 5.59
CA VAL A 166 -1.57 -18.16 4.28
C VAL A 166 -2.75 -18.30 3.32
N GLU A 167 -3.90 -18.76 3.83
CA GLU A 167 -5.12 -18.98 3.05
C GLU A 167 -6.11 -17.80 3.07
N GLU A 168 -5.85 -16.79 3.90
CA GLU A 168 -6.69 -15.60 4.01
C GLU A 168 -6.67 -14.79 2.71
N ARG A 169 -7.71 -13.98 2.50
CA ARG A 169 -7.84 -13.13 1.30
C ARG A 169 -7.51 -11.69 1.64
N GLY A 170 -6.83 -10.99 0.72
CA GLY A 170 -6.45 -9.59 0.90
C GLY A 170 -7.62 -8.64 1.22
N SER A 171 -8.85 -8.96 0.80
CA SER A 171 -10.07 -8.20 1.11
C SER A 171 -10.51 -8.33 2.56
N ASP A 172 -10.14 -9.43 3.21
CA ASP A 172 -10.69 -9.86 4.51
C ASP A 172 -9.72 -9.50 5.65
N LEU A 173 -8.50 -9.04 5.32
CA LEU A 173 -7.45 -8.70 6.27
C LEU A 173 -7.69 -7.37 7.00
N GLY A 174 -7.46 -7.40 8.31
CA GLY A 174 -7.45 -6.23 9.16
C GLY A 174 -6.13 -5.45 9.13
N ASN A 175 -6.08 -4.38 9.93
CA ASN A 175 -4.86 -3.56 10.09
C ASN A 175 -3.70 -4.34 10.73
N SER A 176 -3.99 -5.21 11.70
CA SER A 176 -3.01 -6.08 12.37
C SER A 176 -2.35 -7.05 11.39
N ASP A 177 -3.13 -7.63 10.49
CA ASP A 177 -2.64 -8.64 9.55
C ASP A 177 -1.75 -8.01 8.48
N PHE A 178 -2.15 -6.84 7.98
CA PHE A 178 -1.30 -6.04 7.10
C PHE A 178 0.03 -5.64 7.75
N LEU A 179 0.04 -5.35 9.06
CA LEU A 179 1.28 -5.07 9.79
C LEU A 179 2.18 -6.31 9.88
N LYS A 180 1.62 -7.50 10.19
CA LYS A 180 2.38 -8.76 10.21
C LYS A 180 3.06 -8.99 8.84
N ILE A 181 2.30 -8.85 7.75
CA ILE A 181 2.82 -8.99 6.38
C ILE A 181 3.90 -7.92 6.08
N TYR A 182 3.69 -6.68 6.52
CA TYR A 182 4.64 -5.59 6.33
C TYR A 182 5.99 -5.92 6.96
N ILE A 183 6.00 -6.46 8.17
CA ILE A 183 7.21 -6.86 8.88
C ILE A 183 7.95 -7.94 8.09
N CYS A 184 7.24 -9.01 7.66
CA CYS A 184 7.81 -10.10 6.88
C CYS A 184 8.46 -9.62 5.57
N LEU A 185 7.79 -8.72 4.84
CA LEU A 185 8.27 -8.20 3.55
C LEU A 185 9.33 -7.09 3.67
N SER A 186 9.38 -6.40 4.82
CA SER A 186 10.38 -5.35 5.08
C SER A 186 11.72 -5.93 5.52
N ASP A 187 11.77 -7.17 5.99
CA ASP A 187 13.04 -7.81 6.36
C ASP A 187 13.94 -8.01 5.14
N LYS A 188 15.03 -7.24 5.09
CA LYS A 188 16.06 -7.33 4.05
C LYS A 188 16.66 -8.73 3.94
N LYS A 189 16.69 -9.52 5.01
CA LYS A 189 17.15 -10.91 4.99
C LYS A 189 16.23 -11.78 4.15
N ASN A 190 14.92 -11.57 4.23
CA ASN A 190 13.93 -12.33 3.45
C ASN A 190 14.07 -12.05 1.96
N LYS A 191 14.19 -10.77 1.56
CA LYS A 191 14.51 -10.44 0.15
C LYS A 191 15.80 -11.14 -0.29
N LYS A 192 16.90 -11.03 0.46
CA LYS A 192 18.17 -11.71 0.09
C LYS A 192 18.01 -13.24 -0.05
N ARG A 193 17.24 -13.88 0.83
CA ARG A 193 16.96 -15.32 0.79
C ARG A 193 16.17 -15.72 -0.45
N ILE A 194 15.16 -14.94 -0.85
CA ILE A 194 14.40 -15.16 -2.09
C ILE A 194 15.36 -15.24 -3.29
N TYR A 195 16.25 -14.26 -3.47
CA TYR A 195 17.18 -14.23 -4.61
C TYR A 195 18.19 -15.38 -4.55
N LYS A 196 18.75 -15.64 -3.38
CA LYS A 196 19.72 -16.73 -3.20
C LYS A 196 19.08 -18.09 -3.53
N THR A 197 17.89 -18.36 -2.98
CA THR A 197 17.18 -19.62 -3.22
C THR A 197 16.78 -19.75 -4.69
N ASN A 198 16.27 -18.68 -5.30
CA ASN A 198 15.91 -18.68 -6.72
C ASN A 198 17.11 -18.97 -7.63
N LYS A 199 18.26 -18.34 -7.35
CA LYS A 199 19.51 -18.58 -8.08
C LYS A 199 19.94 -20.05 -7.98
N ASN A 200 19.98 -20.59 -6.76
CA ASN A 200 20.35 -21.99 -6.53
C ASN A 200 19.43 -22.98 -7.28
N LEU A 201 18.13 -22.67 -7.38
CA LEU A 201 17.19 -23.47 -8.15
C LEU A 201 17.46 -23.34 -9.66
N SER A 202 17.67 -22.11 -10.16
CA SER A 202 17.96 -21.89 -11.57
C SER A 202 19.19 -22.66 -12.07
N GLU A 203 20.21 -22.80 -11.23
CA GLU A 203 21.42 -23.59 -11.53
C GLU A 203 21.11 -25.09 -11.61
N ARG A 204 20.20 -25.60 -10.75
CA ARG A 204 19.76 -26.99 -10.79
C ARG A 204 18.93 -27.34 -12.02
N TYR A 205 18.15 -26.39 -12.55
CA TYR A 205 17.35 -26.61 -13.77
C TYR A 205 18.17 -26.50 -15.07
N ARG A 206 19.42 -26.03 -15.00
CA ARG A 206 20.34 -25.93 -16.15
C ARG A 206 21.29 -27.12 -16.29
N ASN A 207 21.41 -27.94 -15.24
CA ASN A 207 22.18 -29.18 -15.21
C ASN A 207 21.25 -30.37 -15.42
#